data_AF-A0A4Q9V9W2-F1
#
_entry.id   AF-A0A4Q9V9W2-F1
#
_cell.length_a   1.000
_cell.length_b   1.000
_cell.length_c   1.000
_cell.angle_alpha   90.00
_cell.angle_beta   90.00
_cell.angle_gamma   90.00
#
_symmetry.space_group_name_H-M   'P 1'
#
loop_
_entity.id
_entity.type
_entity.pdbx_description
1 polymer ?
#
loop_
_entity_poly.entity_id
_entity_poly.type
_entity_poly.pdbx_seq_one_letter_code
_entity_poly.pdbx_strand_id
1 'polypeptide(L)' 'MGIIKVIEVIASSEKSFEDAAQNAVKEASKTVKNIKSIYIKEMKANVTGTEITSYAVNAKISFEISS' A
#
# COMPACT_ATOMS: atom_id res chain seq x y z
N MET A 1 -7.44 -26.17 -2.86
CA MET A 1 -8.26 -24.96 -2.63
C MET A 1 -7.33 -23.87 -2.13
N GLY A 2 -7.17 -22.76 -2.83
CA GLY A 2 -6.26 -21.68 -2.44
C GLY A 2 -6.96 -20.67 -1.52
N ILE A 3 -6.31 -20.30 -0.41
CA ILE A 3 -6.81 -19.26 0.50
C ILE A 3 -6.04 -17.98 0.22
N ILE A 4 -6.77 -16.90 -0.09
CA ILE A 4 -6.22 -15.55 -0.16
C ILE A 4 -6.49 -14.84 1.17
N LYS A 5 -5.43 -14.37 1.81
CA LYS A 5 -5.52 -13.43 2.94
C LYS A 5 -5.41 -12.01 2.42
N VAL A 6 -6.13 -11.13 3.09
CA VAL A 6 -6.12 -9.69 2.80
C VAL A 6 -5.76 -8.96 4.08
N ILE A 7 -4.81 -8.02 3.99
CA ILE A 7 -4.45 -7.10 5.07
C ILE A 7 -4.66 -5.66 4.61
N GLU A 8 -5.05 -4.78 5.53
CA GLU A 8 -5.16 -3.35 5.27
C GLU A 8 -3.87 -2.65 5.73
N VAL A 9 -3.34 -1.77 4.89
CA VAL A 9 -2.09 -1.06 5.09
C VAL A 9 -2.26 0.41 4.78
N ILE A 10 -1.45 1.25 5.41
CA ILE A 10 -1.30 2.66 5.08
C ILE A 10 0.17 2.89 4.79
N ALA A 11 0.48 3.51 3.66
CA ALA A 11 1.84 3.89 3.29
C ALA A 11 1.84 5.32 2.75
N SER A 12 2.99 5.99 2.88
CA SER A 12 3.17 7.34 2.39
C SER A 12 4.43 7.49 1.55
N SER A 13 4.46 8.57 0.78
CA SER A 13 5.61 9.02 -0.01
C SER A 13 5.59 10.54 -0.11
N GLU A 14 6.77 11.15 -0.19
CA GLU A 14 6.92 12.58 -0.49
C GLU A 14 6.83 12.86 -2.00
N LYS A 15 6.81 11.81 -2.84
CA LYS A 15 6.91 11.95 -4.31
C LYS A 15 5.54 11.90 -4.99
N SER A 16 4.79 10.82 -4.82
CA SER A 16 3.49 10.62 -5.46
C SER A 16 2.68 9.51 -4.81
N PHE A 17 1.42 9.35 -5.24
CA PHE A 17 0.56 8.24 -4.81
C PHE A 17 1.07 6.89 -5.33
N GLU A 18 1.64 6.84 -6.53
CA GLU A 18 2.23 5.63 -7.12
C GLU A 18 3.44 5.15 -6.32
N ASP A 19 4.32 6.07 -5.91
CA ASP A 19 5.46 5.74 -5.05
C ASP A 19 4.97 5.26 -3.66
N ALA A 20 3.93 5.89 -3.11
CA ALA A 20 3.32 5.41 -1.85
C ALA A 20 2.72 4.00 -1.98
N ALA A 21 2.06 3.68 -3.09
CA ALA A 21 1.54 2.33 -3.36
C ALA A 21 2.67 1.31 -3.53
N GLN A 22 3.74 1.67 -4.22
CA GLN A 22 4.93 0.83 -4.37
C GLN A 22 5.60 0.58 -3.00
N ASN A 23 5.69 1.61 -2.15
CA ASN A 23 6.21 1.51 -0.79
C ASN A 23 5.36 0.55 0.06
N ALA A 24 4.03 0.61 -0.05
CA ALA A 24 3.13 -0.31 0.64
C ALA A 24 3.44 -1.78 0.31
N VAL A 25 3.59 -2.11 -0.99
CA VAL A 25 3.92 -3.47 -1.44
C VAL A 25 5.32 -3.86 -0.98
N LYS A 26 6.30 -2.96 -1.12
CA LYS A 26 7.70 -3.22 -0.76
C LYS A 26 7.85 -3.51 0.73
N GLU A 27 7.26 -2.70 1.59
CA GLU A 27 7.30 -2.91 3.04
C GLU A 27 6.55 -4.18 3.46
N ALA A 28 5.34 -4.41 2.92
CA ALA A 28 4.61 -5.63 3.19
C ALA A 28 5.36 -6.89 2.74
N SER A 29 6.11 -6.84 1.63
CA SER A 29 6.86 -7.99 1.08
C SER A 29 7.99 -8.50 2.01
N LYS A 30 8.40 -7.70 3.00
CA LYS A 30 9.39 -8.10 4.00
C LYS A 30 8.85 -9.23 4.88
N THR A 31 7.59 -9.17 5.29
CA THR A 31 6.96 -10.14 6.20
C THR A 31 5.91 -11.02 5.53
N VAL A 32 5.32 -10.56 4.43
CA VAL A 32 4.28 -11.27 3.68
C VAL A 32 4.84 -11.74 2.34
N LYS A 33 4.68 -13.04 2.04
CA LYS A 33 5.10 -13.64 0.77
C LYS A 33 3.89 -13.88 -0.15
N ASN A 34 4.16 -14.11 -1.43
CA ASN A 34 3.14 -14.41 -2.44
C ASN A 34 2.06 -13.33 -2.61
N ILE A 35 2.45 -12.04 -2.53
CA ILE A 35 1.57 -10.91 -2.84
C ILE A 35 1.12 -11.01 -4.30
N LYS A 36 -0.18 -10.92 -4.54
CA LYS A 36 -0.78 -11.00 -5.88
C LYS A 36 -1.32 -9.67 -6.37
N SER A 37 -1.84 -8.86 -5.46
CA SER A 37 -2.44 -7.58 -5.80
C SER A 37 -2.48 -6.62 -4.62
N ILE A 38 -2.59 -5.33 -4.96
CA ILE A 38 -2.88 -4.24 -4.04
C ILE A 38 -4.12 -3.51 -4.57
N TYR A 39 -5.07 -3.23 -3.68
CA TYR A 39 -6.28 -2.46 -3.96
C TYR A 39 -6.22 -1.15 -3.18
N ILE A 40 -6.22 -0.01 -3.87
CA ILE A 40 -6.21 1.30 -3.21
C ILE A 40 -7.64 1.68 -2.84
N LYS A 41 -7.90 1.86 -1.55
CA LYS A 41 -9.22 2.22 -1.02
C LYS A 41 -9.38 3.73 -0.93
N GLU A 42 -8.36 4.40 -0.40
CA GLU A 42 -8.35 5.85 -0.22
C GLU A 42 -6.97 6.42 -0.53
N MET A 43 -6.95 7.65 -1.04
CA MET A 43 -5.74 8.44 -1.27
C MET A 43 -5.90 9.77 -0.55
N LYS A 44 -4.88 10.18 0.20
CA LYS A 44 -4.87 11.43 0.98
C LYS A 44 -3.54 12.12 0.77
N ALA A 45 -3.54 13.45 0.72
CA ALA A 45 -2.32 14.23 0.62
C ALA A 45 -2.27 15.24 1.76
N ASN A 46 -1.10 15.43 2.37
CA ASN A 46 -0.86 16.49 3.33
C ASN A 46 -0.43 17.74 2.57
N VAL A 47 -0.99 18.89 2.94
CA VAL A 47 -0.71 20.19 2.32
C VAL A 47 -0.16 21.13 3.37
N THR A 48 0.93 21.82 3.04
CA THR A 48 1.49 22.88 3.86
C THR A 48 1.55 24.16 3.04
N GLY A 49 0.82 25.19 3.49
CA GLY A 49 0.65 26.42 2.71
C GLY A 49 -0.10 26.13 1.41
N THR A 50 0.58 26.26 0.28
CA THR A 50 0.01 26.05 -1.07
C THR A 50 0.55 24.79 -1.75
N GLU A 51 1.40 24.00 -1.09
CA GLU A 51 2.10 22.87 -1.68
C GLU A 51 1.76 21.55 -0.97
N ILE A 52 1.66 20.48 -1.76
CA ILE A 52 1.53 19.12 -1.22
C ILE A 52 2.90 18.66 -0.71
N THR A 53 2.95 18.24 0.56
CA THR A 53 4.20 17.80 1.20
C THR A 53 4.34 16.28 1.26
N SER A 54 3.23 15.55 1.25
CA SER A 54 3.26 14.09 1.20
C SER A 54 1.94 13.50 0.70
N TYR A 55 2.05 12.31 0.16
CA TYR A 55 0.98 11.49 -0.39
C TYR A 55 0.87 10.23 0.45
N ALA A 56 -0.33 9.84 0.83
CA ALA A 56 -0.62 8.64 1.58
C ALA A 56 -1.72 7.83 0.88
N VAL A 57 -1.54 6.52 0.87
CA VAL A 57 -2.51 5.57 0.33
C VAL A 57 -2.93 4.61 1.44
N ASN A 58 -4.24 4.45 1.62
CA ASN A 58 -4.80 3.36 2.41
C ASN A 58 -5.25 2.27 1.45
N ALA A 59 -4.63 1.09 1.57
CA ALA A 59 -4.74 0.03 0.60
C ALA A 59 -4.94 -1.33 1.26
N LYS A 60 -5.43 -2.30 0.47
CA LYS A 60 -5.54 -3.70 0.86
C LYS A 60 -4.59 -4.55 0.03
N ILE A 61 -3.74 -5.32 0.67
CA ILE A 61 -2.80 -6.24 0.01
C ILE A 61 -3.35 -7.66 0.12
N SER A 62 -3.49 -8.30 -1.04
CA SER A 62 -3.96 -9.68 -1.16
C SER A 62 -2.80 -10.61 -1.46
N PHE A 63 -2.68 -11.69 -0.68
CA PHE A 63 -1.60 -12.65 -0.83
C PHE A 63 -2.10 -14.07 -0.58
N GLU A 64 -1.46 -15.01 -1.27
CA GLU A 64 -1.79 -16.42 -1.19
C GLU A 64 -1.11 -17.05 0.02
N ILE A 65 -1.86 -17.84 0.79
CA ILE A 65 -1.27 -18.65 1.85
C ILE A 65 -0.71 -19.92 1.22
N SER A 66 0.62 -20.01 1.18
CA SER A 66 1.30 -21.28 0.97
C SER A 66 1.32 -22.05 2.30
N SER A 67 0.78 -23.27 2.28
CA SER A 67 0.80 -24.22 3.40
C SER A 67 2.18 -24.84 3.60
#